data_AF-A0A2P6NIL8-F1
#
_entry.id   AF-A0A2P6NIL8-F1
#
_cell.length_a   1.000
_cell.length_b   1.000
_cell.length_c   1.000
_cell.angle_alpha   90.00
_cell.angle_beta   90.00
_cell.angle_gamma   90.00
#
_symmetry.space_group_name_H-M   'P 1'
#
loop_
_entity.id
_entity.type
_entity.pdbx_description
1 polymer ?
#
loop_
_entity_poly.entity_id
_entity_poly.type
_entity_poly.pdbx_seq_one_letter_code
_entity_poly.pdbx_strand_id
1 'polypeptide(L)'
;MPSSHALLLCFCLLIFTVHARLCGDVECPRSNACCSDAVHGPVCYFPQFYHCAVDRFTPYSQSLCARGDGSCATVCYDAKRYDCVGGQIKERIKQRSPFPFYPFKNSENYSPIIDAMPSMISEQKEMPNLYLLTCRYYIPQFKPHNRATDVPYMVKVLVAGAAGGIGQPLSLLLKQNLPAGSTLALFDVVNVIGVGEDLSHINTHVKLEVHLGDLKNPSNTTELDKATQNLDLAVIPAGVPRKPGMTRDDLFKVNAGIVKGLVESIAKNSPKALIAIITNPVNSTVPAAAEILKKAGVYDPKRLFGVSTLDIVRAQTFIGQLKGQNPAEVKVHVIGGHSPETMLPILSSVSGISFSEEETSSLSTKIKEAGTAVVNAKDGMGSATLSMAYAGARFALGLVKALNGESGIIEDSYVDTSSTDLGVSFLAVPVEFGKNGIEKIHPLPQMNESEKKQLAELIPIVQKNIDTGLEFAKSA
;
A
#
# COMPACT_ATOMS: atom_id res chain seq x y z
N MET A 1 -8.38 34.68 74.02
CA MET A 1 -8.93 35.73 73.14
C MET A 1 -7.82 36.72 72.81
N PRO A 2 -7.46 36.99 71.54
CA PRO A 2 -7.47 36.18 70.30
C PRO A 2 -6.03 35.88 69.78
N SER A 3 -5.68 34.64 69.41
CA SER A 3 -5.45 34.12 68.03
C SER A 3 -4.52 34.99 67.15
N SER A 4 -3.26 34.63 66.86
CA SER A 4 -2.77 33.50 66.04
C SER A 4 -3.55 33.29 64.74
N HIS A 5 -2.86 33.45 63.60
CA HIS A 5 -3.27 33.24 62.20
C HIS A 5 -4.03 34.39 61.54
N ALA A 6 -3.35 35.18 60.70
CA ALA A 6 -3.81 35.63 59.38
C ALA A 6 -2.99 36.83 58.86
N LEU A 7 -1.66 36.73 58.72
CA LEU A 7 -0.90 37.75 57.98
C LEU A 7 0.46 37.21 57.52
N LEU A 8 0.46 36.03 56.89
CA LEU A 8 1.61 35.53 56.13
C LEU A 8 1.15 34.62 54.98
N LEU A 9 0.18 35.08 54.19
CA LEU A 9 -0.29 34.41 52.98
C LEU A 9 -0.95 35.45 52.06
N CYS A 10 -0.18 36.42 51.60
CA CYS A 10 -0.68 37.38 50.60
C CYS A 10 0.45 37.84 49.67
N PHE A 11 1.30 36.91 49.21
CA PHE A 11 2.25 37.15 48.12
C PHE A 11 2.65 35.83 47.44
N CYS A 12 1.68 35.00 47.05
CA CYS A 12 1.95 33.88 46.14
C CYS A 12 0.69 33.33 45.42
N LEU A 13 -0.28 34.19 45.13
CA LEU A 13 -1.52 33.83 44.43
C LEU A 13 -1.87 34.86 43.35
N LEU A 14 -0.87 35.30 42.59
CA LEU A 14 -1.07 35.53 41.16
C LEU A 14 -0.87 34.18 40.49
N ILE A 15 -1.85 33.29 40.70
CA ILE A 15 -2.05 32.14 39.83
C ILE A 15 -2.18 32.71 38.43
N PHE A 16 -1.24 32.33 37.57
CA PHE A 16 -1.47 32.24 36.15
C PHE A 16 -2.78 31.46 35.93
N THR A 17 -3.91 32.14 35.84
CA THR A 17 -5.14 31.60 35.25
C THR A 17 -4.92 31.53 33.74
N VAL A 18 -4.00 30.66 33.33
CA VAL A 18 -3.84 30.25 31.94
C VAL A 18 -4.96 29.27 31.69
N HIS A 19 -5.98 29.74 30.99
CA HIS A 19 -7.25 29.07 30.77
C HIS A 19 -7.04 27.70 30.10
N ALA A 20 -7.16 26.61 30.85
CA ALA A 20 -7.50 25.32 30.26
C ALA A 20 -8.91 25.45 29.65
N ARG A 21 -9.08 25.05 28.38
CA ARG A 21 -10.40 25.04 27.74
C ARG A 21 -11.14 23.78 28.18
N LEU A 22 -12.01 23.93 29.17
CA LEU A 22 -12.90 22.88 29.66
C LEU A 22 -14.12 22.75 28.74
N CYS A 23 -14.52 21.52 28.48
CA CYS A 23 -15.76 21.18 27.78
C CYS A 23 -16.25 19.88 28.40
N GLY A 24 -17.30 19.96 29.22
CA GLY A 24 -17.66 18.90 30.16
C GLY A 24 -16.52 18.64 31.17
N ASP A 25 -16.22 17.37 31.42
CA ASP A 25 -15.23 16.91 32.40
C ASP A 25 -13.82 16.67 31.82
N VAL A 26 -13.60 17.00 30.53
CA VAL A 26 -12.32 16.72 29.84
C VAL A 26 -11.43 17.97 29.80
N GLU A 27 -10.19 17.82 30.29
CA GLU A 27 -9.16 18.84 30.26
C GLU A 27 -8.15 18.57 29.13
N CYS A 28 -8.07 19.47 28.15
CA CYS A 28 -7.22 19.28 26.97
C CYS A 28 -5.80 19.84 27.14
N PRO A 29 -4.76 19.19 26.55
CA PRO A 29 -3.41 19.74 26.49
C PRO A 29 -3.36 21.15 25.89
N ARG A 30 -2.40 22.00 26.30
CA ARG A 30 -2.31 23.44 25.96
C ARG A 30 -2.44 23.79 24.46
N SER A 31 -2.05 22.90 23.55
CA SER A 31 -2.13 23.11 22.10
C SER A 31 -3.44 22.63 21.46
N ASN A 32 -4.29 21.96 22.22
CA ASN A 32 -5.47 21.27 21.73
C ASN A 32 -6.72 22.06 22.08
N ALA A 33 -7.74 21.95 21.23
CA ALA A 33 -9.08 22.44 21.50
C ALA A 33 -9.97 21.28 21.94
N CYS A 34 -11.14 21.59 22.49
CA CYS A 34 -12.12 20.59 22.91
C CYS A 34 -13.45 20.75 22.16
N CYS A 35 -14.12 19.63 21.90
CA CYS A 35 -15.41 19.56 21.22
C CYS A 35 -16.37 18.65 22.00
N SER A 36 -17.59 19.10 22.28
CA SER A 36 -18.67 18.24 22.78
C SER A 36 -19.28 17.48 21.61
N ASP A 37 -18.60 16.44 21.14
CA ASP A 37 -19.07 15.64 20.01
C ASP A 37 -20.34 14.89 20.38
N ALA A 38 -21.38 15.00 19.56
CA ALA A 38 -22.68 14.40 19.83
C ALA A 38 -22.69 12.86 19.77
N VAL A 39 -21.68 12.25 19.14
CA VAL A 39 -21.54 10.79 19.03
C VAL A 39 -20.55 10.26 20.07
N HIS A 40 -19.44 10.96 20.29
CA HIS A 40 -18.30 10.49 21.08
C HIS A 40 -18.14 11.19 22.44
N GLY A 41 -18.97 12.19 22.75
CA GLY A 41 -18.86 13.00 23.96
C GLY A 41 -17.73 14.04 23.89
N PRO A 42 -17.24 14.56 25.03
CA PRO A 42 -16.16 15.54 25.03
C PRO A 42 -14.83 14.95 24.53
N VAL A 43 -14.27 15.52 23.45
CA VAL A 43 -13.02 15.07 22.83
C VAL A 43 -12.02 16.20 22.64
N CYS A 44 -10.74 15.92 22.92
CA CYS A 44 -9.64 16.83 22.61
C CYS A 44 -9.16 16.63 21.18
N TYR A 45 -8.92 17.72 20.45
CA TYR A 45 -8.50 17.68 19.07
C TYR A 45 -7.42 18.73 18.75
N PHE A 46 -6.63 18.45 17.71
CA PHE A 46 -5.65 19.41 17.19
C PHE A 46 -6.34 20.41 16.24
N PRO A 47 -6.40 21.71 16.58
CA PRO A 47 -7.15 22.70 15.80
C PRO A 47 -6.56 22.96 14.41
N GLN A 48 -5.35 22.44 14.13
CA GLN A 48 -4.74 22.51 12.79
C GLN A 48 -5.45 21.60 11.78
N PHE A 49 -5.98 20.45 12.23
CA PHE A 49 -6.56 19.43 11.34
C PHE A 49 -8.08 19.30 11.49
N TYR A 50 -8.63 19.65 12.66
CA TYR A 50 -10.04 19.49 12.97
C TYR A 50 -10.63 20.77 13.56
N HIS A 51 -11.95 20.85 13.55
CA HIS A 51 -12.71 21.86 14.27
C HIS A 51 -14.03 21.28 14.74
N CYS A 52 -14.59 21.86 15.81
CA CYS A 52 -15.91 21.48 16.30
C CYS A 52 -16.98 22.18 15.45
N ALA A 53 -17.58 21.44 14.52
CA ALA A 53 -18.58 21.95 13.60
C ALA A 53 -19.96 21.89 14.27
N VAL A 54 -20.70 23.01 14.25
CA VAL A 54 -22.10 23.03 14.69
C VAL A 54 -22.95 22.33 13.63
N ASP A 55 -23.81 21.41 14.06
CA ASP A 55 -24.79 20.79 13.20
C ASP A 55 -25.82 21.84 12.77
N ARG A 56 -25.89 22.10 11.45
CA ARG A 56 -26.83 23.11 10.91
C ARG A 56 -28.29 22.71 11.06
N PHE A 57 -28.58 21.42 11.19
CA PHE A 57 -29.94 20.92 11.40
C PHE A 57 -30.31 20.91 12.88
N THR A 58 -29.37 20.59 13.77
CA THR A 58 -29.56 20.63 15.22
C THR A 58 -28.56 21.58 15.88
N PRO A 59 -28.86 22.88 16.01
CA PRO A 59 -27.87 23.91 16.43
C PRO A 59 -27.25 23.71 17.82
N TYR A 60 -27.81 22.82 18.64
CA TYR A 60 -27.32 22.45 19.97
C TYR A 60 -26.37 21.24 19.94
N SER A 61 -26.21 20.60 18.79
CA SER A 61 -25.36 19.45 18.55
C SER A 61 -24.09 19.89 17.82
N GLN A 62 -22.95 19.35 18.22
CA GLN A 62 -21.66 19.61 17.59
C GLN A 62 -21.02 18.29 17.19
N SER A 63 -20.20 18.33 16.14
CA SER A 63 -19.47 17.17 15.65
C SER A 63 -18.04 17.55 15.34
N LEU A 64 -17.09 16.69 15.71
CA LEU A 64 -15.70 16.89 15.38
C LEU A 64 -15.48 16.56 13.90
N CYS A 65 -15.29 17.59 13.08
CA CYS A 65 -15.09 17.45 11.65
C CYS A 65 -13.70 17.92 11.23
N ALA A 66 -13.20 17.38 10.10
CA ALA A 66 -11.97 17.88 9.50
C ALA A 66 -12.11 19.38 9.20
N ARG A 67 -10.98 20.10 9.26
CA ARG A 67 -10.97 21.55 9.11
C ARG A 67 -11.43 21.94 7.71
N GLY A 68 -12.57 22.63 7.62
CA GLY A 68 -13.19 23.06 6.37
C GLY A 68 -14.45 22.28 5.99
N ASP A 69 -14.77 21.19 6.69
CA ASP A 69 -16.01 20.44 6.53
C ASP A 69 -17.16 21.07 7.33
N GLY A 70 -18.41 20.73 6.99
CA GLY A 70 -19.60 21.06 7.77
C GLY A 70 -20.16 19.84 8.50
N SER A 71 -21.10 20.03 9.43
CA SER A 71 -21.86 18.95 10.08
C SER A 71 -23.35 19.04 9.71
N CYS A 72 -23.98 17.88 9.47
CA CYS A 72 -25.40 17.71 9.17
C CYS A 72 -25.91 16.43 9.84
N ALA A 73 -26.85 16.56 10.79
CA ALA A 73 -27.38 15.42 11.55
C ALA A 73 -26.27 14.52 12.13
N THR A 74 -25.24 15.13 12.74
CA THR A 74 -24.02 14.49 13.28
C THR A 74 -23.04 13.88 12.25
N VAL A 75 -23.28 14.06 10.96
CA VAL A 75 -22.40 13.57 9.88
C VAL A 75 -21.59 14.72 9.29
N CYS A 76 -20.26 14.56 9.21
CA CYS A 76 -19.38 15.52 8.55
C CYS A 76 -19.47 15.43 7.02
N TYR A 77 -19.47 16.57 6.33
CA TYR A 77 -19.53 16.63 4.86
C TYR A 77 -18.61 17.71 4.29
N ASP A 78 -18.12 17.51 3.06
CA ASP A 78 -17.32 18.51 2.32
C ASP A 78 -18.19 19.74 2.01
N ALA A 79 -17.99 20.81 2.79
CA ALA A 79 -18.78 22.03 2.69
C ALA A 79 -18.56 22.78 1.37
N LYS A 80 -17.56 22.42 0.55
CA LYS A 80 -17.35 22.99 -0.80
C LYS A 80 -18.24 22.34 -1.85
N ARG A 81 -18.61 21.07 -1.65
CA ARG A 81 -19.39 20.27 -2.61
C ARG A 81 -20.84 20.11 -2.22
N TYR A 82 -21.13 20.05 -0.93
CA TYR A 82 -22.47 19.75 -0.44
C TYR A 82 -22.99 20.86 0.50
N ASP A 83 -24.29 20.82 0.77
CA ASP A 83 -24.99 21.64 1.75
C ASP A 83 -25.95 20.77 2.57
N CYS A 84 -26.26 21.19 3.79
CA CYS A 84 -27.21 20.51 4.67
C CYS A 84 -28.60 21.12 4.50
N VAL A 85 -29.52 20.40 3.85
CA VAL A 85 -30.88 20.88 3.57
C VAL A 85 -31.88 19.92 4.21
N GLY A 86 -32.55 20.36 5.28
CA GLY A 86 -33.54 19.55 6.00
C GLY A 86 -32.96 18.30 6.66
N GLY A 87 -31.72 18.37 7.15
CA GLY A 87 -31.04 17.23 7.78
C GLY A 87 -30.45 16.21 6.80
N GLN A 88 -30.47 16.50 5.49
CA GLN A 88 -29.86 15.68 4.45
C GLN A 88 -28.73 16.43 3.74
N ILE A 89 -27.64 15.72 3.47
CA ILE A 89 -26.51 16.23 2.69
C ILE A 89 -26.91 16.20 1.20
N LYS A 90 -26.97 17.37 0.57
CA LYS A 90 -27.31 17.53 -0.85
C LYS A 90 -26.18 18.21 -1.61
N GLU A 91 -25.94 17.79 -2.85
CA GLU A 91 -24.91 18.40 -3.69
C GLU A 91 -25.28 19.85 -4.05
N ARG A 92 -24.29 20.75 -4.00
CA ARG A 92 -24.48 22.14 -4.42
C ARG A 92 -24.70 22.17 -5.93
N ILE A 93 -25.91 22.54 -6.35
CA ILE A 93 -26.21 22.78 -7.76
C ILE A 93 -25.40 24.00 -8.22
N LYS A 94 -24.33 23.77 -9.00
CA LYS A 94 -23.68 24.85 -9.75
C LYS A 94 -24.68 25.36 -10.78
N GLN A 95 -25.16 26.59 -10.64
CA GLN A 95 -25.87 27.28 -11.71
C GLN A 95 -24.92 27.38 -12.92
N ARG A 96 -25.06 26.46 -13.88
CA ARG A 96 -24.57 26.62 -15.24
C ARG A 96 -25.71 27.21 -16.07
N SER A 97 -25.42 28.28 -16.80
CA SER A 97 -26.32 28.92 -17.76
C SER A 97 -26.80 27.96 -18.84
N PRO A 98 -27.98 28.19 -19.46
CA PRO A 98 -28.69 27.18 -20.22
C PRO A 98 -28.31 27.18 -21.70
N PHE A 99 -27.95 26.01 -22.24
CA PHE A 99 -28.07 25.66 -23.66
C PHE A 99 -28.43 24.16 -23.76
N PRO A 100 -29.12 23.72 -24.82
CA PRO A 100 -30.35 22.96 -24.71
C PRO A 100 -30.12 21.46 -24.91
N PHE A 101 -30.86 20.67 -24.15
CA PHE A 101 -30.94 19.22 -24.29
C PHE A 101 -31.91 18.84 -25.42
N TYR A 102 -31.47 17.93 -26.31
CA TYR A 102 -32.35 17.19 -27.21
C TYR A 102 -33.16 16.15 -26.40
N PRO A 103 -34.47 15.96 -26.67
CA PRO A 103 -35.28 15.01 -25.92
C PRO A 103 -35.17 13.59 -26.52
N PHE A 104 -34.87 12.61 -25.67
CA PHE A 104 -35.18 11.20 -25.96
C PHE A 104 -36.60 10.90 -25.46
N LYS A 105 -37.43 10.34 -26.35
CA LYS A 105 -38.82 9.97 -26.11
C LYS A 105 -38.96 8.72 -25.24
N ASN A 106 -40.03 8.74 -24.44
CA ASN A 106 -40.55 7.67 -23.59
C ASN A 106 -40.80 6.34 -24.31
N SER A 107 -40.66 5.25 -23.55
CA SER A 107 -41.65 4.17 -23.60
C SER A 107 -41.98 3.73 -22.18
N GLU A 108 -43.23 4.00 -21.80
CA GLU A 108 -43.91 3.46 -20.64
C GLU A 108 -44.07 1.93 -20.77
N ASN A 109 -43.90 1.21 -19.66
CA ASN A 109 -44.81 0.16 -19.19
C ASN A 109 -44.15 -0.56 -18.01
N TYR A 110 -44.74 -0.44 -16.82
CA TYR A 110 -45.22 -1.56 -16.01
C TYR A 110 -45.85 -1.00 -14.72
N SER A 111 -47.16 -1.26 -14.57
CA SER A 111 -47.98 -0.98 -13.38
C SER A 111 -47.95 -2.18 -12.42
N PRO A 112 -48.24 -2.01 -11.11
CA PRO A 112 -48.14 -3.06 -10.10
C PRO A 112 -49.46 -3.79 -9.89
N ILE A 113 -49.43 -5.10 -9.62
CA ILE A 113 -50.58 -5.84 -9.07
C ILE A 113 -50.10 -6.79 -7.97
N ILE A 114 -50.63 -6.54 -6.77
CA ILE A 114 -50.65 -7.39 -5.58
C ILE A 114 -51.96 -8.23 -5.61
N ASP A 115 -51.91 -9.40 -4.96
CA ASP A 115 -52.99 -10.32 -4.57
C ASP A 115 -53.48 -11.39 -5.56
N ALA A 116 -53.19 -12.66 -5.22
CA ALA A 116 -54.19 -13.66 -4.79
C ALA A 116 -53.64 -15.10 -4.95
N MET A 117 -53.47 -15.83 -3.84
CA MET A 117 -53.36 -17.29 -3.83
C MET A 117 -54.55 -17.86 -3.05
N PRO A 118 -55.36 -18.77 -3.62
CA PRO A 118 -56.40 -19.45 -2.87
C PRO A 118 -55.88 -20.72 -2.19
N SER A 119 -56.40 -20.91 -1.00
CA SER A 119 -56.45 -22.12 -0.18
C SER A 119 -57.16 -23.28 -0.89
N MET A 120 -56.66 -24.50 -0.74
CA MET A 120 -57.48 -25.69 -0.47
C MET A 120 -56.67 -26.70 0.35
N ILE A 121 -57.12 -26.88 1.60
CA ILE A 121 -56.83 -28.00 2.50
C ILE A 121 -57.94 -29.04 2.28
N SER A 122 -57.57 -30.32 2.16
CA SER A 122 -58.21 -31.52 2.73
C SER A 122 -57.62 -32.73 1.97
N GLU A 123 -57.20 -33.85 2.54
CA GLU A 123 -57.52 -34.45 3.83
C GLU A 123 -56.65 -35.70 4.05
N GLN A 124 -56.63 -36.18 5.31
CA GLN A 124 -56.20 -37.50 5.81
C GLN A 124 -54.71 -37.67 6.16
N LYS A 125 -54.32 -38.12 7.36
CA LYS A 125 -54.97 -38.39 8.67
C LYS A 125 -53.80 -38.82 9.59
N GLU A 126 -53.84 -38.37 10.85
CA GLU A 126 -53.34 -39.04 12.09
C GLU A 126 -51.94 -39.72 12.09
N MET A 127 -50.98 -39.46 12.99
CA MET A 127 -51.01 -39.39 14.47
C MET A 127 -49.57 -39.04 15.00
N PRO A 128 -49.27 -38.92 16.32
CA PRO A 128 -48.54 -37.78 16.87
C PRO A 128 -47.10 -38.05 17.41
N ASN A 129 -46.44 -36.91 17.65
CA ASN A 129 -45.47 -36.59 18.72
C ASN A 129 -44.12 -37.32 18.84
N LEU A 130 -43.10 -36.55 18.40
CA LEU A 130 -42.04 -35.98 19.25
C LEU A 130 -40.99 -36.93 19.83
N TYR A 131 -39.97 -37.23 19.01
CA TYR A 131 -38.64 -37.58 19.51
C TYR A 131 -37.68 -36.42 19.32
N LEU A 132 -37.10 -35.97 20.44
CA LEU A 132 -35.93 -35.10 20.53
C LEU A 132 -34.80 -35.61 19.65
N LEU A 133 -34.46 -34.87 18.58
CA LEU A 133 -33.21 -35.06 17.84
C LEU A 133 -32.26 -33.93 18.20
N THR A 134 -31.36 -34.27 19.11
CA THR A 134 -30.12 -33.56 19.38
C THR A 134 -29.36 -33.29 18.08
N CYS A 135 -29.06 -32.03 17.78
CA CYS A 135 -28.10 -31.66 16.73
C CYS A 135 -26.73 -32.24 17.09
N ARG A 136 -26.37 -33.36 16.46
CA ARG A 136 -24.99 -33.85 16.42
C ARG A 136 -24.15 -32.84 15.64
N TYR A 137 -23.21 -32.22 16.34
CA TYR A 137 -22.09 -31.51 15.73
C TYR A 137 -21.40 -32.40 14.71
N TYR A 138 -21.36 -31.95 13.47
CA TYR A 138 -20.57 -32.57 12.40
C TYR A 138 -19.11 -32.19 12.66
N ILE A 139 -18.37 -33.05 13.36
CA ILE A 139 -16.91 -32.97 13.47
C ILE A 139 -16.34 -33.63 12.22
N PRO A 140 -15.66 -32.90 11.31
CA PRO A 140 -15.01 -33.53 10.17
C PRO A 140 -13.87 -34.40 10.68
N GLN A 141 -13.90 -35.69 10.35
CA GLN A 141 -12.77 -36.57 10.63
C GLN A 141 -11.60 -36.20 9.71
N PHE A 142 -10.61 -35.50 10.26
CA PHE A 142 -9.30 -35.36 9.64
C PHE A 142 -8.62 -36.74 9.60
N LYS A 143 -8.37 -37.26 8.40
CA LYS A 143 -7.46 -38.40 8.22
C LYS A 143 -6.05 -37.95 8.65
N PRO A 144 -5.33 -38.73 9.48
CA PRO A 144 -3.95 -38.39 9.81
C PRO A 144 -3.10 -38.61 8.55
N HIS A 145 -2.62 -37.52 7.97
CA HIS A 145 -1.49 -37.59 7.05
C HIS A 145 -0.25 -37.87 7.88
N ASN A 146 0.38 -39.03 7.66
CA ASN A 146 1.77 -39.24 8.04
C ASN A 146 2.63 -38.26 7.24
N ARG A 147 2.94 -37.09 7.82
CA ARG A 147 4.10 -36.29 7.43
C ARG A 147 4.95 -36.07 8.65
N ALA A 148 6.15 -36.62 8.62
CA ALA A 148 7.24 -36.09 9.42
C ALA A 148 7.44 -34.61 9.04
N THR A 149 7.06 -33.71 9.96
CA THR A 149 7.64 -32.38 10.19
C THR A 149 7.97 -31.50 8.95
N ASP A 150 6.95 -31.02 8.24
CA ASP A 150 7.08 -29.77 7.47
C ASP A 150 6.60 -28.62 8.36
N VAL A 151 7.43 -28.16 9.30
CA VAL A 151 7.16 -26.87 9.95
C VAL A 151 7.47 -25.80 8.89
N PRO A 152 6.49 -25.00 8.41
CA PRO A 152 6.78 -23.97 7.43
C PRO A 152 7.85 -23.05 7.99
N TYR A 153 8.89 -22.76 7.18
CA TYR A 153 9.95 -21.84 7.58
C TYR A 153 9.31 -20.50 7.96
N MET A 154 9.46 -20.17 9.24
CA MET A 154 8.90 -18.96 9.83
C MET A 154 9.80 -17.81 9.41
N VAL A 155 9.26 -16.89 8.61
CA VAL A 155 10.00 -15.73 8.12
C VAL A 155 9.74 -14.52 8.99
N LYS A 156 10.74 -13.66 9.17
CA LYS A 156 10.54 -12.26 9.53
C LYS A 156 10.57 -11.40 8.26
N VAL A 157 9.45 -10.75 7.98
CA VAL A 157 9.31 -9.81 6.85
C VAL A 157 9.12 -8.40 7.40
N LEU A 158 9.95 -7.45 6.95
CA LEU A 158 9.86 -6.04 7.29
C LEU A 158 9.19 -5.27 6.16
N VAL A 159 8.20 -4.45 6.47
CA VAL A 159 7.72 -3.37 5.60
C VAL A 159 8.26 -2.04 6.13
N ALA A 160 9.21 -1.44 5.41
CA ALA A 160 9.78 -0.14 5.76
C ALA A 160 9.09 0.98 4.96
N GLY A 161 8.42 1.89 5.67
CA GLY A 161 7.43 2.81 5.10
C GLY A 161 5.99 2.30 5.23
N ALA A 162 5.72 1.52 6.29
CA ALA A 162 4.46 0.81 6.50
C ALA A 162 3.24 1.72 6.69
N ALA A 163 3.42 2.98 7.10
CA ALA A 163 2.33 3.93 7.27
C ALA A 163 2.00 4.71 5.99
N GLY A 164 2.83 4.59 4.95
CA GLY A 164 2.60 5.22 3.65
C GLY A 164 1.44 4.61 2.86
N GLY A 165 1.03 5.29 1.78
CA GLY A 165 -0.11 4.87 0.95
C GLY A 165 0.08 3.51 0.26
N ILE A 166 1.32 3.08 0.01
CA ILE A 166 1.63 1.71 -0.45
C ILE A 166 1.80 0.78 0.76
N GLY A 167 2.49 1.25 1.82
CA GLY A 167 2.85 0.46 2.98
C GLY A 167 1.67 -0.15 3.72
N GLN A 168 0.59 0.61 3.94
CA GLN A 168 -0.59 0.12 4.67
C GLN A 168 -1.27 -1.06 3.95
N PRO A 169 -1.72 -0.91 2.68
CA PRO A 169 -2.33 -2.03 1.95
C PRO A 169 -1.35 -3.18 1.70
N LEU A 170 -0.05 -2.92 1.55
CA LEU A 170 0.97 -3.97 1.45
C LEU A 170 1.05 -4.79 2.74
N SER A 171 1.07 -4.11 3.89
CA SER A 171 1.11 -4.73 5.21
C SER A 171 -0.15 -5.56 5.48
N LEU A 172 -1.32 -5.07 5.06
CA LEU A 172 -2.57 -5.83 5.11
C LEU A 172 -2.47 -7.14 4.31
N LEU A 173 -2.02 -7.07 3.06
CA LEU A 173 -1.88 -8.24 2.20
C LEU A 173 -0.87 -9.25 2.77
N LEU A 174 0.25 -8.79 3.34
CA LEU A 174 1.24 -9.65 3.98
C LEU A 174 0.69 -10.28 5.27
N LYS A 175 -0.02 -9.52 6.13
CA LYS A 175 -0.67 -10.03 7.35
C LYS A 175 -1.65 -11.17 7.05
N GLN A 176 -2.33 -11.10 5.92
CA GLN A 176 -3.29 -12.11 5.47
C GLN A 176 -2.65 -13.36 4.85
N ASN A 177 -1.49 -13.22 4.20
CA ASN A 177 -0.96 -14.25 3.30
C ASN A 177 0.41 -14.84 3.69
N LEU A 178 1.10 -14.27 4.68
CA LEU A 178 2.33 -14.87 5.19
C LEU A 178 2.05 -16.22 5.89
N PRO A 179 3.00 -17.16 5.86
CA PRO A 179 2.86 -18.44 6.56
C PRO A 179 2.56 -18.25 8.06
N ALA A 180 1.69 -19.09 8.62
CA ALA A 180 1.40 -19.08 10.05
C ALA A 180 2.68 -19.21 10.89
N GLY A 181 2.80 -18.41 11.94
CA GLY A 181 4.00 -18.35 12.79
C GLY A 181 5.07 -17.35 12.33
N SER A 182 4.97 -16.81 11.10
CA SER A 182 5.84 -15.73 10.62
C SER A 182 5.65 -14.44 11.42
N THR A 183 6.64 -13.56 11.36
CA THR A 183 6.59 -12.20 11.92
C THR A 183 6.54 -11.19 10.78
N LEU A 184 5.57 -10.27 10.85
CA LEU A 184 5.50 -9.08 10.03
C LEU A 184 5.92 -7.87 10.88
N ALA A 185 7.11 -7.35 10.61
CA ALA A 185 7.61 -6.12 11.22
C ALA A 185 7.20 -4.91 10.39
N LEU A 186 6.70 -3.87 11.05
CA LEU A 186 6.27 -2.62 10.44
C LEU A 186 7.17 -1.51 10.96
N PHE A 187 7.82 -0.79 10.04
CA PHE A 187 8.60 0.39 10.37
C PHE A 187 8.08 1.61 9.61
N ASP A 188 7.91 2.71 10.33
CA ASP A 188 7.73 4.04 9.74
C ASP A 188 8.12 5.10 10.78
N VAL A 189 8.33 6.34 10.32
CA VAL A 189 8.64 7.49 11.19
C VAL A 189 7.39 8.21 11.67
N VAL A 190 6.22 7.86 11.14
CA VAL A 190 4.92 8.42 11.52
C VAL A 190 3.84 7.35 11.52
N ASN A 191 2.83 7.49 12.38
CA ASN A 191 1.54 6.77 12.35
C ASN A 191 1.56 5.23 12.39
N VAL A 192 2.73 4.57 12.37
CA VAL A 192 2.84 3.11 12.26
C VAL A 192 2.28 2.37 13.47
N ILE A 193 2.26 2.99 14.65
CA ILE A 193 1.62 2.43 15.85
C ILE A 193 0.13 2.17 15.60
N GLY A 194 -0.58 3.14 15.02
CA GLY A 194 -2.00 2.99 14.69
C GLY A 194 -2.25 1.95 13.60
N VAL A 195 -1.38 1.92 12.58
CA VAL A 195 -1.44 0.91 11.51
C VAL A 195 -1.21 -0.50 12.06
N GLY A 196 -0.23 -0.65 12.96
CA GLY A 196 0.05 -1.91 13.62
C GLY A 196 -1.11 -2.38 14.47
N GLU A 197 -1.77 -1.46 15.18
CA GLU A 197 -2.90 -1.83 16.02
C GLU A 197 -4.16 -2.17 15.23
N ASP A 198 -4.40 -1.51 14.11
CA ASP A 198 -5.46 -1.91 13.17
C ASP A 198 -5.21 -3.33 12.62
N LEU A 199 -3.98 -3.61 12.16
CA LEU A 199 -3.61 -4.91 11.64
C LEU A 199 -3.60 -6.03 12.71
N SER A 200 -3.43 -5.70 13.99
CA SER A 200 -3.37 -6.68 15.09
C SER A 200 -4.70 -7.42 15.29
N HIS A 201 -5.81 -6.78 14.94
CA HIS A 201 -7.16 -7.34 15.03
C HIS A 201 -7.45 -8.42 13.98
N ILE A 202 -6.59 -8.55 12.95
CA ILE A 202 -6.78 -9.53 11.88
C ILE A 202 -6.44 -10.93 12.39
N ASN A 203 -7.40 -11.84 12.26
CA ASN A 203 -7.42 -13.22 12.76
C ASN A 203 -6.48 -14.19 11.99
N THR A 204 -5.20 -13.84 11.85
CA THR A 204 -4.15 -14.74 11.31
C THR A 204 -3.06 -15.00 12.36
N HIS A 205 -2.36 -16.14 12.21
CA HIS A 205 -1.25 -16.53 13.08
C HIS A 205 0.09 -15.82 12.77
N VAL A 206 0.05 -14.71 12.04
CA VAL A 206 1.21 -13.88 11.74
C VAL A 206 1.37 -12.87 12.88
N LYS A 207 2.53 -12.89 13.54
CA LYS A 207 2.90 -11.98 14.62
C LYS A 207 3.21 -10.60 14.05
N LEU A 208 2.87 -9.54 14.78
CA LEU A 208 3.23 -8.17 14.42
C LEU A 208 4.33 -7.64 15.34
N GLU A 209 5.32 -6.99 14.75
CA GLU A 209 6.26 -6.11 15.44
C GLU A 209 6.08 -4.70 14.86
N VAL A 210 6.00 -3.68 15.71
CA VAL A 210 5.69 -2.32 15.27
C VAL A 210 6.75 -1.37 15.82
N HIS A 211 7.44 -0.68 14.91
CA HIS A 211 8.61 0.13 15.21
C HIS A 211 8.42 1.56 14.70
N LEU A 212 8.19 2.49 15.62
CA LEU A 212 8.07 3.91 15.32
C LEU A 212 9.45 4.57 15.36
N GLY A 213 9.95 4.95 14.18
CA GLY A 213 11.17 5.74 14.04
C GLY A 213 10.99 7.21 14.43
N ASP A 214 12.08 7.96 14.35
CA ASP A 214 12.14 9.40 14.60
C ASP A 214 12.11 10.14 13.27
N LEU A 215 11.10 10.97 13.07
CA LEU A 215 10.97 11.80 11.87
C LEU A 215 12.16 12.75 11.67
N LYS A 216 12.83 13.19 12.74
CA LYS A 216 14.01 14.07 12.66
C LYS A 216 15.27 13.31 12.30
N ASN A 217 15.35 12.03 12.63
CA ASN A 217 16.50 11.16 12.40
C ASN A 217 16.06 9.82 11.79
N PRO A 218 15.44 9.81 10.59
CA PRO A 218 14.76 8.65 10.04
C PRO A 218 15.66 7.42 9.84
N SER A 219 16.96 7.66 9.62
CA SER A 219 17.97 6.66 9.28
C SER A 219 18.78 6.14 10.46
N ASN A 220 18.64 6.74 11.64
CA ASN A 220 19.47 6.41 12.80
C ASN A 220 18.61 6.36 14.06
N THR A 221 17.84 5.29 14.20
CA THR A 221 17.00 5.06 15.37
C THR A 221 17.17 3.65 15.90
N THR A 222 17.09 3.53 17.23
CA THR A 222 17.05 2.25 17.92
C THR A 222 15.89 1.38 17.42
N GLU A 223 14.77 1.99 17.03
CA GLU A 223 13.61 1.26 16.51
C GLU A 223 13.84 0.70 15.11
N LEU A 224 14.54 1.41 14.22
CA LEU A 224 14.95 0.87 12.93
C LEU A 224 15.91 -0.31 13.10
N ASP A 225 16.87 -0.20 14.02
CA ASP A 225 17.80 -1.29 14.31
C ASP A 225 17.08 -2.53 14.87
N LYS A 226 16.08 -2.36 15.74
CA LYS A 226 15.23 -3.48 16.20
C LYS A 226 14.41 -4.10 15.06
N ALA A 227 13.83 -3.27 14.19
CA ALA A 227 13.04 -3.73 13.07
C ALA A 227 13.83 -4.60 12.09
N THR A 228 15.13 -4.32 11.95
CA THR A 228 16.04 -5.00 11.02
C THR A 228 16.84 -6.16 11.62
N GLN A 229 16.63 -6.51 12.90
CA GLN A 229 17.24 -7.69 13.52
C GLN A 229 16.56 -8.99 13.08
N ASN A 230 17.38 -10.03 12.79
CA ASN A 230 16.94 -11.37 12.40
C ASN A 230 15.95 -11.35 11.22
N LEU A 231 16.24 -10.52 10.22
CA LEU A 231 15.36 -10.27 9.09
C LEU A 231 15.64 -11.24 7.94
N ASP A 232 14.59 -11.87 7.41
CA ASP A 232 14.68 -12.71 6.19
C ASP A 232 14.43 -11.88 4.93
N LEU A 233 13.46 -10.96 4.98
CA LEU A 233 13.05 -10.13 3.83
C LEU A 233 12.69 -8.71 4.26
N ALA A 234 13.34 -7.70 3.69
CA ALA A 234 12.92 -6.31 3.71
C ALA A 234 12.15 -5.96 2.43
N VAL A 235 10.95 -5.40 2.58
CA VAL A 235 10.19 -4.76 1.50
C VAL A 235 10.15 -3.27 1.77
N ILE A 236 10.68 -2.47 0.84
CA ILE A 236 10.92 -1.03 1.04
C ILE A 236 10.04 -0.20 0.11
N PRO A 237 8.78 0.09 0.49
CA PRO A 237 7.95 1.10 -0.16
C PRO A 237 8.22 2.54 0.34
N ALA A 238 9.05 2.72 1.37
CA ALA A 238 9.34 4.04 1.94
C ALA A 238 9.83 5.03 0.89
N GLY A 239 9.22 6.21 0.88
CA GLY A 239 9.58 7.27 -0.05
C GLY A 239 8.54 8.36 -0.02
N VAL A 240 8.90 9.53 -0.52
CA VAL A 240 7.95 10.61 -0.72
C VAL A 240 7.35 10.52 -2.12
N PRO A 241 6.03 10.72 -2.29
CA PRO A 241 5.47 10.91 -3.61
C PRO A 241 5.96 12.25 -4.18
N ARG A 242 6.00 12.35 -5.50
CA ARG A 242 6.32 13.62 -6.17
C ARG A 242 5.29 14.68 -5.78
N LYS A 243 5.77 15.81 -5.24
CA LYS A 243 4.93 16.98 -4.92
C LYS A 243 4.98 18.00 -6.06
N PRO A 244 3.92 18.84 -6.24
CA PRO A 244 3.99 19.97 -7.16
C PRO A 244 5.24 20.83 -6.88
N GLY A 245 5.97 21.19 -7.93
CA GLY A 245 7.22 21.96 -7.84
C GLY A 245 8.50 21.14 -7.60
N MET A 246 8.41 19.83 -7.32
CA MET A 246 9.58 18.97 -7.13
C MET A 246 10.14 18.47 -8.48
N THR A 247 11.44 18.67 -8.71
CA THR A 247 12.13 18.12 -9.89
C THR A 247 12.29 16.60 -9.78
N ARG A 248 12.64 15.93 -10.89
CA ARG A 248 12.97 14.48 -10.87
C ARG A 248 14.18 14.22 -9.96
N ASP A 249 15.16 15.11 -10.00
CA ASP A 249 16.40 14.99 -9.22
C ASP A 249 16.19 15.23 -7.73
N ASP A 250 15.34 16.20 -7.35
CA ASP A 250 14.99 16.44 -5.94
C ASP A 250 14.30 15.22 -5.34
N LEU A 251 13.35 14.64 -6.08
CA LEU A 251 12.64 13.44 -5.67
C LEU A 251 13.62 12.27 -5.48
N PHE A 252 14.53 12.08 -6.43
CA PHE A 252 15.56 11.04 -6.34
C PHE A 252 16.42 11.25 -5.09
N LYS A 253 16.98 12.45 -4.85
CA LYS A 253 17.85 12.71 -3.70
C LYS A 253 17.17 12.39 -2.36
N VAL A 254 15.92 12.80 -2.19
CA VAL A 254 15.15 12.51 -0.97
C VAL A 254 14.96 10.99 -0.80
N ASN A 255 14.49 10.32 -1.85
CA ASN A 255 14.21 8.89 -1.78
C ASN A 255 15.47 8.03 -1.66
N ALA A 256 16.57 8.43 -2.31
CA ALA A 256 17.86 7.78 -2.19
C ALA A 256 18.44 7.91 -0.76
N GLY A 257 18.25 9.07 -0.11
CA GLY A 257 18.60 9.25 1.30
C GLY A 257 17.82 8.35 2.26
N ILE A 258 16.51 8.17 2.00
CA ILE A 258 15.66 7.24 2.76
C ILE A 258 16.13 5.79 2.56
N VAL A 259 16.31 5.37 1.31
CA VAL A 259 16.79 4.01 0.96
C VAL A 259 18.15 3.76 1.62
N LYS A 260 19.05 4.74 1.60
CA LYS A 260 20.36 4.62 2.25
C LYS A 260 20.25 4.24 3.72
N GLY A 261 19.50 5.01 4.51
CA GLY A 261 19.38 4.73 5.94
C GLY A 261 18.80 3.35 6.26
N LEU A 262 17.79 2.94 5.50
CA LEU A 262 17.17 1.63 5.65
C LEU A 262 18.15 0.51 5.29
N VAL A 263 18.85 0.64 4.15
CA VAL A 263 19.82 -0.35 3.67
C VAL A 263 21.03 -0.44 4.59
N GLU A 264 21.53 0.67 5.15
CA GLU A 264 22.62 0.66 6.13
C GLU A 264 22.25 -0.10 7.41
N SER A 265 21.03 0.10 7.93
CA SER A 265 20.56 -0.66 9.10
C SER A 265 20.37 -2.14 8.77
N ILE A 266 19.83 -2.49 7.60
CA ILE A 266 19.74 -3.89 7.15
C ILE A 266 21.14 -4.52 7.01
N ALA A 267 22.08 -3.82 6.38
CA ALA A 267 23.45 -4.27 6.20
C ALA A 267 24.13 -4.58 7.54
N LYS A 268 23.90 -3.73 8.54
CA LYS A 268 24.43 -3.87 9.90
C LYS A 268 23.80 -5.06 10.65
N ASN A 269 22.47 -5.18 10.61
CA ASN A 269 21.74 -6.06 11.52
C ASN A 269 21.36 -7.42 10.91
N SER A 270 21.16 -7.49 9.59
CA SER A 270 20.77 -8.69 8.84
C SER A 270 21.37 -8.70 7.42
N PRO A 271 22.70 -8.81 7.27
CA PRO A 271 23.39 -8.71 5.97
C PRO A 271 23.00 -9.80 4.95
N LYS A 272 22.33 -10.87 5.39
CA LYS A 272 21.82 -11.95 4.53
C LYS A 272 20.34 -11.80 4.17
N ALA A 273 19.65 -10.77 4.66
CA ALA A 273 18.26 -10.53 4.31
C ALA A 273 18.11 -10.29 2.80
N LEU A 274 16.99 -10.74 2.24
CA LEU A 274 16.57 -10.33 0.91
C LEU A 274 16.03 -8.89 0.99
N ILE A 275 16.30 -8.06 -0.01
CA ILE A 275 15.93 -6.64 -0.03
C ILE A 275 15.16 -6.34 -1.32
N ALA A 276 13.86 -6.07 -1.19
CA ALA A 276 12.96 -5.72 -2.28
C ALA A 276 12.63 -4.21 -2.24
N ILE A 277 13.22 -3.44 -3.16
CA ILE A 277 13.06 -1.99 -3.26
C ILE A 277 11.87 -1.67 -4.18
N ILE A 278 10.85 -1.03 -3.61
CA ILE A 278 9.73 -0.42 -4.34
C ILE A 278 9.95 1.09 -4.49
N THR A 279 10.78 1.69 -3.64
CA THR A 279 11.07 3.13 -3.64
C THR A 279 11.51 3.64 -5.00
N ASN A 280 10.72 4.54 -5.56
CA ASN A 280 11.01 5.17 -6.84
C ASN A 280 12.03 6.30 -6.72
N PRO A 281 12.85 6.55 -7.76
CA PRO A 281 12.93 5.80 -9.02
C PRO A 281 13.76 4.51 -8.88
N VAL A 282 13.17 3.34 -9.14
CA VAL A 282 13.81 2.01 -8.95
C VAL A 282 15.12 1.90 -9.73
N ASN A 283 15.17 2.42 -10.96
CA ASN A 283 16.35 2.41 -11.82
C ASN A 283 17.60 3.08 -11.20
N SER A 284 17.43 3.94 -10.19
CA SER A 284 18.54 4.64 -9.52
C SER A 284 18.66 4.28 -8.04
N THR A 285 17.55 3.98 -7.35
CA THR A 285 17.57 3.58 -5.93
C THR A 285 18.17 2.18 -5.73
N VAL A 286 17.98 1.25 -6.67
CA VAL A 286 18.59 -0.10 -6.59
C VAL A 286 20.10 -0.04 -6.77
N PRO A 287 20.67 0.62 -7.80
CA PRO A 287 22.12 0.79 -7.91
C PRO A 287 22.74 1.53 -6.73
N ALA A 288 22.04 2.55 -6.19
CA ALA A 288 22.48 3.23 -4.97
C ALA A 288 22.56 2.27 -3.77
N ALA A 289 21.52 1.46 -3.55
CA ALA A 289 21.49 0.45 -2.49
C ALA A 289 22.59 -0.60 -2.66
N ALA A 290 22.85 -1.07 -3.88
CA ALA A 290 23.93 -2.00 -4.18
C ALA A 290 25.30 -1.43 -3.75
N GLU A 291 25.58 -0.17 -4.11
CA GLU A 291 26.83 0.48 -3.76
C GLU A 291 26.97 0.72 -2.24
N ILE A 292 25.87 1.04 -1.55
CA ILE A 292 25.85 1.15 -0.07
C ILE A 292 26.16 -0.19 0.58
N LEU A 293 25.59 -1.29 0.09
CA LEU A 293 25.90 -2.64 0.55
C LEU A 293 27.37 -3.02 0.25
N LYS A 294 27.92 -2.58 -0.89
CA LYS A 294 29.34 -2.80 -1.25
C LYS A 294 30.25 -2.05 -0.29
N LYS A 295 29.95 -0.79 0.03
CA LYS A 295 30.66 0.00 1.05
C LYS A 295 30.61 -0.65 2.43
N ALA A 296 29.50 -1.30 2.77
CA ALA A 296 29.35 -2.06 4.01
C ALA A 296 30.03 -3.44 3.98
N GLY A 297 30.55 -3.90 2.84
CA GLY A 297 31.25 -5.17 2.68
C GLY A 297 30.35 -6.41 2.69
N VAL A 298 29.04 -6.24 2.47
CA VAL A 298 28.02 -7.31 2.61
C VAL A 298 27.15 -7.49 1.36
N TYR A 299 27.51 -6.86 0.25
CA TYR A 299 26.76 -6.96 -1.00
C TYR A 299 26.76 -8.37 -1.57
N ASP A 300 25.55 -8.91 -1.80
CA ASP A 300 25.29 -10.13 -2.55
C ASP A 300 24.30 -9.78 -3.68
N PRO A 301 24.70 -9.84 -4.97
CA PRO A 301 23.82 -9.50 -6.09
C PRO A 301 22.58 -10.40 -6.18
N LYS A 302 22.58 -11.57 -5.53
CA LYS A 302 21.42 -12.47 -5.48
C LYS A 302 20.33 -12.00 -4.51
N ARG A 303 20.59 -11.00 -3.66
CA ARG A 303 19.70 -10.63 -2.54
C ARG A 303 19.09 -9.24 -2.65
N LEU A 304 19.42 -8.49 -3.69
CA LEU A 304 18.90 -7.15 -3.93
C LEU A 304 18.02 -7.12 -5.17
N PHE A 305 16.79 -6.65 -5.00
CA PHE A 305 15.76 -6.67 -6.03
C PHE A 305 15.10 -5.30 -6.16
N GLY A 306 14.94 -4.82 -7.39
CA GLY A 306 13.97 -3.79 -7.73
C GLY A 306 12.64 -4.42 -8.12
N VAL A 307 11.57 -4.00 -7.45
CA VAL A 307 10.23 -4.54 -7.69
C VAL A 307 9.60 -3.86 -8.91
N SER A 308 9.65 -4.53 -10.05
CA SER A 308 8.99 -4.12 -11.32
C SER A 308 7.67 -4.88 -11.59
N THR A 309 7.21 -5.70 -10.64
CA THR A 309 6.02 -6.58 -10.79
C THR A 309 4.74 -5.83 -11.17
N LEU A 310 4.62 -4.53 -10.84
CA LEU A 310 3.45 -3.75 -11.22
C LEU A 310 3.31 -3.62 -12.75
N ASP A 311 4.42 -3.63 -13.48
CA ASP A 311 4.43 -3.52 -14.94
C ASP A 311 3.90 -4.81 -15.56
N ILE A 312 4.29 -5.96 -14.99
CA ILE A 312 3.76 -7.28 -15.35
C ILE A 312 2.25 -7.35 -15.06
N VAL A 313 1.82 -6.96 -13.87
CA VAL A 313 0.40 -6.96 -13.49
C VAL A 313 -0.44 -6.10 -14.44
N ARG A 314 0.08 -4.94 -14.86
CA ARG A 314 -0.57 -4.08 -15.85
C ARG A 314 -0.61 -4.72 -17.24
N ALA A 315 0.51 -5.27 -17.72
CA ALA A 315 0.57 -5.96 -18.99
C ALA A 315 -0.42 -7.13 -19.06
N GLN A 316 -0.42 -7.99 -18.04
CA GLN A 316 -1.36 -9.10 -17.88
C GLN A 316 -2.82 -8.62 -17.92
N THR A 317 -3.12 -7.55 -17.18
CA THR A 317 -4.46 -6.96 -17.13
C THR A 317 -4.91 -6.44 -18.50
N PHE A 318 -4.08 -5.64 -19.16
CA PHE A 318 -4.46 -5.00 -20.43
C PHE A 318 -4.53 -6.00 -21.58
N ILE A 319 -3.63 -6.99 -21.61
CA ILE A 319 -3.69 -8.09 -22.59
C ILE A 319 -4.94 -8.93 -22.36
N GLY A 320 -5.22 -9.33 -21.12
CA GLY A 320 -6.40 -10.12 -20.78
C GLY A 320 -7.70 -9.41 -21.17
N GLN A 321 -7.79 -8.09 -20.89
CA GLN A 321 -8.91 -7.26 -21.31
C GLN A 321 -9.07 -7.18 -22.83
N LEU A 322 -7.96 -6.97 -23.56
CA LEU A 322 -8.01 -6.83 -25.02
C LEU A 322 -8.41 -8.15 -25.70
N LYS A 323 -7.89 -9.28 -25.21
CA LYS A 323 -8.02 -10.59 -25.86
C LYS A 323 -9.12 -11.47 -25.25
N GLY A 324 -9.86 -10.96 -24.26
CA GLY A 324 -10.91 -11.72 -23.57
C GLY A 324 -10.36 -12.92 -22.78
N GLN A 325 -9.13 -12.83 -22.28
CA GLN A 325 -8.48 -13.89 -21.50
C GLN A 325 -8.46 -13.54 -20.02
N ASN A 326 -8.35 -14.56 -19.17
CA ASN A 326 -8.11 -14.37 -17.74
C ASN A 326 -6.72 -13.71 -17.53
N PRO A 327 -6.63 -12.48 -16.98
CA PRO A 327 -5.34 -11.81 -16.77
C PRO A 327 -4.34 -12.63 -15.95
N ALA A 328 -4.83 -13.44 -15.00
CA ALA A 328 -3.97 -14.27 -14.15
C ALA A 328 -3.25 -15.40 -14.91
N GLU A 329 -3.76 -15.77 -16.09
CA GLU A 329 -3.20 -16.84 -16.94
C GLU A 329 -2.31 -16.29 -18.06
N VAL A 330 -2.33 -14.97 -18.31
CA VAL A 330 -1.50 -14.33 -19.33
C VAL A 330 -0.02 -14.39 -18.91
N LYS A 331 0.80 -14.99 -19.77
CA LYS A 331 2.27 -15.05 -19.59
C LYS A 331 2.93 -14.02 -20.49
N VAL A 332 3.42 -12.94 -19.89
CA VAL A 332 4.10 -11.83 -20.56
C VAL A 332 5.30 -11.41 -19.73
N HIS A 333 6.39 -11.05 -20.41
CA HIS A 333 7.57 -10.46 -19.78
C HIS A 333 7.60 -8.95 -19.99
N VAL A 334 8.09 -8.22 -19.00
CA VAL A 334 8.42 -6.80 -19.09
C VAL A 334 9.84 -6.61 -18.57
N ILE A 335 10.75 -6.31 -19.49
CA ILE A 335 12.19 -6.17 -19.22
C ILE A 335 12.64 -4.70 -19.28
N GLY A 336 13.91 -4.43 -18.99
CA GLY A 336 14.49 -3.09 -19.08
C GLY A 336 14.59 -2.38 -17.72
N GLY A 337 13.84 -1.30 -17.53
CA GLY A 337 13.72 -0.57 -16.26
C GLY A 337 12.27 -0.33 -15.86
N HIS A 338 12.05 0.45 -14.81
CA HIS A 338 10.75 0.79 -14.23
C HIS A 338 10.37 2.26 -14.45
N SER A 339 10.54 2.76 -15.68
CA SER A 339 10.03 4.06 -16.13
C SER A 339 9.45 3.94 -17.54
N PRO A 340 8.57 4.86 -17.99
CA PRO A 340 8.02 4.80 -19.34
C PRO A 340 9.08 4.71 -20.44
N GLU A 341 10.22 5.39 -20.28
CA GLU A 341 11.32 5.43 -21.24
C GLU A 341 12.26 4.21 -21.17
N THR A 342 12.17 3.42 -20.10
CA THR A 342 13.08 2.28 -19.85
C THR A 342 12.39 0.92 -19.81
N MET A 343 11.07 0.90 -19.71
CA MET A 343 10.26 -0.32 -19.66
C MET A 343 10.00 -0.87 -21.06
N LEU A 344 10.13 -2.19 -21.23
CA LEU A 344 9.87 -2.87 -22.49
C LEU A 344 9.00 -4.11 -22.28
N PRO A 345 7.69 -4.02 -22.54
CA PRO A 345 6.81 -5.19 -22.63
C PRO A 345 7.15 -6.02 -23.87
N ILE A 346 7.36 -7.32 -23.69
CA ILE A 346 7.71 -8.25 -24.77
C ILE A 346 6.41 -8.92 -25.24
N LEU A 347 5.76 -8.26 -26.19
CA LEU A 347 4.45 -8.66 -26.69
C LEU A 347 4.57 -9.74 -27.78
N SER A 348 5.70 -9.81 -28.47
CA SER A 348 5.93 -10.79 -29.54
C SER A 348 6.02 -12.24 -29.04
N SER A 349 6.32 -12.44 -27.76
CA SER A 349 6.50 -13.76 -27.14
C SER A 349 5.38 -14.16 -26.17
N VAL A 350 4.24 -13.45 -26.19
CA VAL A 350 3.11 -13.79 -25.31
C VAL A 350 2.49 -15.10 -25.79
N SER A 351 2.56 -16.13 -24.94
CA SER A 351 2.18 -17.49 -25.30
C SER A 351 0.72 -17.58 -25.74
N GLY A 352 0.47 -18.07 -26.95
CA GLY A 352 -0.87 -18.32 -27.47
C GLY A 352 -1.65 -17.06 -27.89
N ILE A 353 -0.99 -15.91 -27.98
CA ILE A 353 -1.62 -14.64 -28.37
C ILE A 353 -0.81 -13.99 -29.48
N SER A 354 -1.47 -13.69 -30.60
CA SER A 354 -0.93 -12.83 -31.65
C SER A 354 -1.53 -11.43 -31.57
N PHE A 355 -0.71 -10.41 -31.81
CA PHE A 355 -1.13 -9.01 -31.86
C PHE A 355 -0.91 -8.46 -33.28
N SER A 356 -1.82 -7.60 -33.74
CA SER A 356 -1.53 -6.73 -34.89
C SER A 356 -0.49 -5.67 -34.52
N GLU A 357 0.08 -4.99 -35.51
CA GLU A 357 1.01 -3.88 -35.25
C GLU A 357 0.33 -2.75 -34.46
N GLU A 358 -0.93 -2.44 -34.77
CA GLU A 358 -1.73 -1.44 -34.06
C GLU A 358 -1.98 -1.84 -32.60
N GLU A 359 -2.37 -3.11 -32.35
CA GLU A 359 -2.55 -3.63 -31.00
C GLU A 359 -1.24 -3.60 -30.21
N THR A 360 -0.13 -3.98 -30.85
CA THR A 360 1.21 -3.98 -30.23
C THR A 360 1.60 -2.56 -29.80
N SER A 361 1.46 -1.59 -30.70
CA SER A 361 1.79 -0.18 -30.44
C SER A 361 0.90 0.42 -29.35
N SER A 362 -0.42 0.20 -29.43
CA SER A 362 -1.40 0.70 -28.47
C SER A 362 -1.20 0.10 -27.09
N LEU A 363 -1.01 -1.22 -26.99
CA LEU A 363 -0.75 -1.90 -25.72
C LEU A 363 0.58 -1.45 -25.10
N SER A 364 1.66 -1.40 -25.89
CA SER A 364 2.97 -0.98 -25.40
C SER A 364 2.91 0.43 -24.81
N THR A 365 2.26 1.37 -25.51
CA THR A 365 2.03 2.74 -25.02
C THR A 365 1.20 2.73 -23.74
N LYS A 366 0.07 2.02 -23.73
CA LYS A 366 -0.81 1.94 -22.56
C LYS A 366 -0.12 1.36 -21.32
N ILE A 367 0.74 0.36 -21.49
CA ILE A 367 1.52 -0.25 -20.39
C ILE A 367 2.53 0.76 -19.84
N LYS A 368 3.34 1.38 -20.72
CA LYS A 368 4.37 2.36 -20.33
C LYS A 368 3.76 3.59 -19.64
N GLU A 369 2.60 4.05 -20.08
CA GLU A 369 1.94 5.25 -19.56
C GLU A 369 0.96 5.00 -18.41
N ALA A 370 0.73 3.75 -18.02
CA ALA A 370 -0.26 3.38 -16.99
C ALA A 370 0.00 4.07 -15.63
N GLY A 371 1.26 4.34 -15.29
CA GLY A 371 1.62 5.12 -14.10
C GLY A 371 1.08 6.54 -14.16
N THR A 372 1.32 7.22 -15.29
CA THR A 372 0.84 8.57 -15.58
C THR A 372 -0.68 8.63 -15.60
N ALA A 373 -1.33 7.63 -16.20
CA ALA A 373 -2.80 7.55 -16.24
C ALA A 373 -3.42 7.56 -14.83
N VAL A 374 -2.84 6.83 -13.87
CA VAL A 374 -3.31 6.84 -12.47
C VAL A 374 -3.08 8.18 -11.78
N VAL A 375 -1.92 8.81 -12.02
CA VAL A 375 -1.62 10.15 -11.45
C VAL A 375 -2.63 11.17 -11.96
N ASN A 376 -2.92 11.15 -13.26
CA ASN A 376 -3.89 12.06 -13.88
C ASN A 376 -5.31 11.78 -13.36
N ALA A 377 -5.72 10.52 -13.24
CA ALA A 377 -7.02 10.14 -12.69
C ALA A 377 -7.20 10.50 -11.21
N LYS A 378 -6.09 10.72 -10.48
CA LYS A 378 -6.08 11.21 -9.10
C LYS A 378 -5.88 12.72 -8.99
N ASP A 379 -6.02 13.47 -10.09
CA ASP A 379 -5.77 14.92 -10.16
C ASP A 379 -4.39 15.32 -9.61
N GLY A 380 -3.38 14.47 -9.80
CA GLY A 380 -2.02 14.68 -9.29
C GLY A 380 -1.87 14.46 -7.77
N MET A 381 -2.91 14.06 -7.04
CA MET A 381 -2.89 13.84 -5.58
C MET A 381 -2.25 12.51 -5.15
N GLY A 382 -1.47 11.89 -6.02
CA GLY A 382 -0.72 10.67 -5.72
C GLY A 382 -0.61 9.73 -6.91
N SER A 383 0.24 8.71 -6.77
CA SER A 383 0.43 7.65 -7.77
C SER A 383 -0.37 6.39 -7.41
N ALA A 384 -0.13 5.30 -8.14
CA ALA A 384 -0.66 3.98 -7.82
C ALA A 384 -0.21 3.53 -6.43
N THR A 385 -1.18 3.26 -5.56
CA THR A 385 -0.94 2.81 -4.18
C THR A 385 -1.43 1.38 -3.99
N LEU A 386 -2.72 1.13 -4.23
CA LEU A 386 -3.35 -0.17 -4.05
C LEU A 386 -2.79 -1.25 -4.98
N SER A 387 -2.69 -0.95 -6.28
CA SER A 387 -2.14 -1.91 -7.26
C SER A 387 -0.63 -2.13 -7.06
N MET A 388 0.10 -1.12 -6.58
CA MET A 388 1.51 -1.28 -6.22
C MET A 388 1.66 -2.15 -4.96
N ALA A 389 0.78 -2.00 -3.96
CA ALA A 389 0.76 -2.87 -2.80
C ALA A 389 0.45 -4.33 -3.17
N TYR A 390 -0.49 -4.56 -4.08
CA TYR A 390 -0.77 -5.88 -4.63
C TYR A 390 0.47 -6.48 -5.32
N ALA A 391 1.11 -5.72 -6.22
CA ALA A 391 2.30 -6.17 -6.94
C ALA A 391 3.49 -6.43 -5.99
N GLY A 392 3.69 -5.56 -5.00
CA GLY A 392 4.72 -5.72 -3.97
C GLY A 392 4.45 -6.94 -3.08
N ALA A 393 3.19 -7.20 -2.71
CA ALA A 393 2.82 -8.38 -1.94
C ALA A 393 3.04 -9.67 -2.76
N ARG A 394 2.64 -9.69 -4.04
CA ARG A 394 2.91 -10.82 -4.94
C ARG A 394 4.40 -11.14 -5.01
N PHE A 395 5.24 -10.12 -5.21
CA PHE A 395 6.69 -10.27 -5.26
C PHE A 395 7.27 -10.81 -3.95
N ALA A 396 6.91 -10.18 -2.82
CA ALA A 396 7.38 -10.57 -1.50
C ALA A 396 6.95 -12.00 -1.13
N LEU A 397 5.71 -12.39 -1.41
CA LEU A 397 5.21 -13.74 -1.17
C LEU A 397 5.91 -14.77 -2.07
N GLY A 398 6.28 -14.40 -3.30
CA GLY A 398 7.13 -15.23 -4.18
C GLY A 398 8.50 -15.51 -3.56
N LEU A 399 9.16 -14.49 -3.01
CA LEU A 399 10.42 -14.66 -2.28
C LEU A 399 10.24 -15.51 -1.01
N VAL A 400 9.17 -15.31 -0.25
CA VAL A 400 8.88 -16.11 0.96
C VAL A 400 8.66 -17.58 0.62
N LYS A 401 7.93 -17.88 -0.45
CA LYS A 401 7.76 -19.25 -0.95
C LYS A 401 9.10 -19.88 -1.33
N ALA A 402 9.97 -19.14 -2.02
CA ALA A 402 11.30 -19.60 -2.40
C ALA A 402 12.21 -19.83 -1.18
N LEU A 403 12.17 -18.95 -0.17
CA LEU A 403 12.83 -19.15 1.13
C LEU A 403 12.35 -20.46 1.81
N ASN A 404 11.06 -20.77 1.69
CA ASN A 404 10.47 -22.01 2.17
C ASN A 404 10.81 -23.24 1.32
N GLY A 405 11.56 -23.07 0.23
CA GLY A 405 12.05 -24.15 -0.62
C GLY A 405 11.15 -24.51 -1.80
N GLU A 406 10.11 -23.72 -2.10
CA GLU A 406 9.36 -23.85 -3.34
C GLU A 406 10.25 -23.43 -4.53
N SER A 407 10.26 -24.25 -5.58
CA SER A 407 11.08 -24.05 -6.79
C SER A 407 10.24 -23.60 -7.99
N GLY A 408 10.87 -23.05 -9.03
CA GLY A 408 10.17 -22.67 -10.26
C GLY A 408 9.38 -21.36 -10.17
N ILE A 409 9.65 -20.54 -9.15
CA ILE A 409 9.05 -19.22 -8.99
C ILE A 409 9.86 -18.23 -9.83
N ILE A 410 9.32 -17.87 -10.99
CA ILE A 410 9.96 -16.94 -11.93
C ILE A 410 9.17 -15.63 -11.93
N GLU A 411 9.87 -14.53 -11.70
CA GLU A 411 9.32 -13.16 -11.75
C GLU A 411 10.31 -12.25 -12.48
N ASP A 412 9.82 -11.23 -13.17
CA ASP A 412 10.69 -10.20 -13.76
C ASP A 412 11.08 -9.18 -12.69
N SER A 413 12.38 -8.97 -12.48
CA SER A 413 12.89 -8.06 -11.45
C SER A 413 14.12 -7.30 -11.91
N TYR A 414 14.23 -6.03 -11.50
CA TYR A 414 15.39 -5.18 -11.75
C TYR A 414 16.54 -5.56 -10.82
N VAL A 415 17.55 -6.27 -11.34
CA VAL A 415 18.61 -6.92 -10.55
C VAL A 415 19.99 -6.60 -11.11
N ASP A 416 21.05 -6.94 -10.36
CA ASP A 416 22.42 -6.87 -10.88
C ASP A 416 22.65 -7.95 -11.95
N THR A 417 22.93 -7.50 -13.17
CA THR A 417 23.17 -8.33 -14.35
C THR A 417 24.64 -8.35 -14.77
N SER A 418 25.56 -7.83 -13.95
CA SER A 418 27.00 -7.73 -14.25
C SER A 418 27.68 -9.08 -14.46
N SER A 419 27.06 -10.18 -13.98
CA SER A 419 27.52 -11.56 -14.19
C SER A 419 27.03 -12.18 -15.52
N THR A 420 26.28 -11.42 -16.32
CA THR A 420 25.70 -11.86 -17.59
C THR A 420 26.34 -11.13 -18.78
N ASP A 421 26.13 -11.65 -19.99
CA ASP A 421 26.64 -11.04 -21.23
C ASP A 421 25.79 -9.87 -21.74
N LEU A 422 24.88 -9.33 -20.92
CA LEU A 422 23.96 -8.26 -21.33
C LEU A 422 24.63 -6.89 -21.50
N GLY A 423 25.86 -6.72 -21.01
CA GLY A 423 26.63 -5.47 -21.18
C GLY A 423 26.09 -4.28 -20.37
N VAL A 424 25.16 -4.50 -19.45
CA VAL A 424 24.59 -3.49 -18.53
C VAL A 424 24.58 -4.07 -17.12
N SER A 425 24.89 -3.24 -16.11
CA SER A 425 25.07 -3.71 -14.73
C SER A 425 23.77 -3.95 -13.97
N PHE A 426 22.68 -3.27 -14.35
CA PHE A 426 21.35 -3.52 -13.80
C PHE A 426 20.28 -3.50 -14.89
N LEU A 427 19.41 -4.51 -14.88
CA LEU A 427 18.31 -4.63 -15.82
C LEU A 427 17.17 -5.47 -15.21
N ALA A 428 15.93 -5.13 -15.55
CA ALA A 428 14.77 -5.96 -15.30
C ALA A 428 14.79 -7.13 -16.26
N VAL A 429 14.90 -8.35 -15.71
CA VAL A 429 15.00 -9.60 -16.46
C VAL A 429 14.25 -10.71 -15.72
N PRO A 430 13.89 -11.82 -16.39
CA PRO A 430 13.24 -12.94 -15.72
C PRO A 430 14.24 -13.62 -14.78
N VAL A 431 13.92 -13.66 -13.49
CA VAL A 431 14.73 -14.28 -12.45
C VAL A 431 13.95 -15.38 -11.75
N GLU A 432 14.64 -16.48 -11.44
CA GLU A 432 14.10 -17.55 -10.61
C GLU A 432 14.55 -17.38 -9.17
N PHE A 433 13.59 -17.40 -8.25
CA PHE A 433 13.86 -17.33 -6.82
C PHE A 433 14.19 -18.72 -6.25
N GLY A 434 15.10 -18.74 -5.28
CA GLY A 434 15.45 -19.90 -4.47
C GLY A 434 15.71 -19.50 -3.02
N LYS A 435 16.21 -20.46 -2.23
CA LYS A 435 16.42 -20.30 -0.78
C LYS A 435 17.43 -19.21 -0.41
N ASN A 436 18.24 -18.76 -1.37
CA ASN A 436 19.29 -17.77 -1.18
C ASN A 436 19.09 -16.49 -2.00
N GLY A 437 17.85 -16.21 -2.42
CA GLY A 437 17.54 -15.10 -3.32
C GLY A 437 17.48 -15.58 -4.77
N ILE A 438 18.20 -14.94 -5.68
CA ILE A 438 18.24 -15.34 -7.10
C ILE A 438 18.96 -16.70 -7.24
N GLU A 439 18.21 -17.71 -7.65
CA GLU A 439 18.74 -19.03 -8.03
C GLU A 439 19.35 -18.96 -9.44
N LYS A 440 18.62 -18.31 -10.37
CA LYS A 440 19.00 -18.22 -11.78
C LYS A 440 18.48 -16.92 -12.41
N ILE A 441 19.34 -16.26 -13.20
CA ILE A 441 18.92 -15.25 -14.17
C ILE A 441 18.67 -15.96 -15.50
N HIS A 442 17.45 -15.91 -16.02
CA HIS A 442 17.12 -16.54 -17.30
C HIS A 442 17.56 -15.66 -18.47
N PRO A 443 17.82 -16.25 -19.66
CA PRO A 443 18.04 -15.48 -20.88
C PRO A 443 16.88 -14.52 -21.14
N LEU A 444 17.16 -13.43 -21.85
CA LEU A 444 16.10 -12.54 -22.31
C LEU A 444 15.07 -13.32 -23.15
N PRO A 445 13.77 -12.97 -23.03
CA PRO A 445 12.73 -13.59 -23.84
C PRO A 445 12.99 -13.36 -25.33
N GLN A 446 12.43 -14.23 -26.17
CA GLN A 446 12.49 -14.06 -27.62
C GLN A 446 11.84 -12.74 -28.01
N MET A 447 12.52 -11.98 -28.87
CA MET A 447 12.11 -10.64 -29.29
C MET A 447 12.07 -10.54 -30.80
N ASN A 448 11.11 -9.78 -31.33
CA ASN A 448 11.14 -9.36 -32.74
C ASN A 448 12.15 -8.21 -32.96
N GLU A 449 12.39 -7.83 -34.22
CA GLU A 449 13.37 -6.79 -34.56
C GLU A 449 13.01 -5.41 -33.98
N SER A 450 11.72 -5.09 -33.84
CA SER A 450 11.27 -3.83 -33.23
C SER A 450 11.58 -3.77 -31.73
N GLU A 451 11.33 -4.86 -31.00
CA GLU A 451 11.63 -4.97 -29.57
C GLU A 451 13.15 -4.97 -29.32
N LYS A 452 13.95 -5.65 -30.16
CA LYS A 452 15.42 -5.59 -30.09
C LYS A 452 15.93 -4.17 -30.28
N LYS A 453 15.36 -3.42 -31.25
CA LYS A 453 15.71 -2.01 -31.47
C LYS A 453 15.34 -1.14 -30.27
N GLN A 454 14.14 -1.31 -29.72
CA GLN A 454 13.70 -0.60 -28.51
C GLN A 454 14.59 -0.91 -27.30
N LEU A 455 15.02 -2.16 -27.15
CA LEU A 455 15.96 -2.56 -26.10
C LEU A 455 17.31 -1.83 -26.27
N ALA A 456 17.84 -1.77 -27.49
CA ALA A 456 19.09 -1.04 -27.76
C ALA A 456 18.96 0.47 -27.47
N GLU A 457 17.79 1.06 -27.74
CA GLU A 457 17.51 2.48 -27.50
C GLU A 457 17.32 2.81 -26.00
N LEU A 458 16.75 1.90 -25.21
CA LEU A 458 16.52 2.14 -23.78
C LEU A 458 17.76 1.90 -22.91
N ILE A 459 18.70 1.03 -23.34
CA ILE A 459 19.90 0.69 -22.55
C ILE A 459 20.71 1.94 -22.15
N PRO A 460 21.00 2.91 -23.04
CA PRO A 460 21.69 4.15 -22.65
C PRO A 460 20.94 4.97 -21.59
N ILE A 461 19.61 4.95 -21.62
CA ILE A 461 18.77 5.67 -20.64
C ILE A 461 18.85 4.96 -19.29
N VAL A 462 18.76 3.62 -19.29
CA VAL A 462 18.96 2.80 -18.09
C VAL A 462 20.35 3.04 -17.50
N GLN A 463 21.41 3.04 -18.33
CA GLN A 463 22.78 3.31 -17.88
C GLN A 463 22.90 4.66 -17.18
N LYS A 464 22.30 5.72 -17.75
CA LYS A 464 22.28 7.05 -17.10
C LYS A 464 21.58 7.01 -15.72
N ASN A 465 20.51 6.24 -15.58
CA ASN A 465 19.82 6.08 -14.29
C ASN A 465 20.66 5.31 -13.28
N ILE A 466 21.39 4.29 -13.74
CA ILE A 466 22.35 3.55 -12.93
C ILE A 466 23.45 4.48 -12.44
N ASP A 467 24.07 5.24 -13.35
CA ASP A 467 25.15 6.18 -13.02
C ASP A 467 24.69 7.20 -11.99
N THR A 468 23.47 7.72 -12.12
CA THR A 468 22.86 8.62 -11.13
C THR A 468 22.78 7.99 -9.72
N GLY A 469 22.41 6.71 -9.65
CA GLY A 469 22.38 5.95 -8.39
C GLY A 469 23.78 5.73 -7.78
N LEU A 470 24.73 5.33 -8.62
CA LEU A 470 26.12 5.09 -8.21
C LEU A 470 26.82 6.39 -7.77
N GLU A 471 26.58 7.50 -8.46
CA GLU A 471 27.12 8.82 -8.11
C GLU A 471 26.60 9.32 -6.76
N PHE A 472 25.28 9.18 -6.52
CA PHE A 472 24.71 9.47 -5.21
C PHE A 472 25.43 8.68 -4.12
N ALA A 473 25.56 7.37 -4.31
CA ALA A 473 26.17 6.50 -3.33
C ALA A 473 27.64 6.84 -3.08
N LYS A 474 28.42 7.27 -4.08
CA LYS A 474 29.81 7.73 -3.89
C LYS A 474 29.91 8.94 -2.96
N SER A 475 29.00 9.90 -3.13
CA SER A 475 28.95 11.15 -2.33
C SER A 475 28.32 10.97 -0.95
N ALA A 476 27.62 9.87 -0.73
CA ALA A 476 26.88 9.55 0.48
C ALA A 476 27.73 8.87 1.55
#